data_AF-A0A1C6D4W6-F1
#
_entry.id   AF-A0A1C6D4W6-F1
#
_cell.length_a   1.000
_cell.length_b   1.000
_cell.length_c   1.000
_cell.angle_alpha   90.00
_cell.angle_beta   90.00
_cell.angle_gamma   90.00
#
_symmetry.space_group_name_H-M   'P 1'
#
loop_
_entity.id
_entity.type
_entity.pdbx_description
1 polymer ?
#
loop_
_entity_poly.entity_id
_entity_poly.type
_entity_poly.pdbx_seq_one_letter_code
_entity_poly.pdbx_strand_id
1 'polypeptide(L)' 'MYGYETSFGYKGIVCGKWMLFATDAEYHEYVREMEET' A
#
# COMPACT_ATOMS: atom_id res chain seq x y z
N MET A 1 -9.13 0.76 5.45
CA MET A 1 -9.37 0.27 4.07
C MET A 1 -9.67 -1.24 4.13
N TYR A 2 -10.80 -1.72 3.58
CA TYR A 2 -11.05 -3.17 3.46
C TYR A 2 -10.13 -3.69 2.35
N GLY A 3 -9.11 -4.48 2.71
CA GLY A 3 -8.20 -5.06 1.74
C GLY A 3 -8.93 -6.00 0.77
N TYR A 4 -8.56 -5.95 -0.50
CA TYR A 4 -8.98 -6.91 -1.52
C TYR A 4 -7.76 -7.71 -1.96
N GLU A 5 -7.95 -8.99 -2.29
CA GLU A 5 -6.87 -9.81 -2.83
C GLU A 5 -6.59 -9.39 -4.27
N THR A 6 -5.35 -9.01 -4.56
CA THR A 6 -4.88 -8.74 -5.92
C THR A 6 -3.65 -9.58 -6.24
N SER A 7 -3.66 -10.22 -7.41
CA SER A 7 -2.53 -11.02 -7.91
C SER A 7 -1.51 -10.18 -8.68
N PHE A 8 -1.83 -8.91 -8.94
CA PHE A 8 -0.99 -7.94 -9.63
C PHE A 8 -1.29 -6.53 -9.10
N GLY A 9 -0.32 -5.61 -9.20
CA GLY A 9 -0.53 -4.25 -8.73
C GLY A 9 0.76 -3.50 -8.48
N TYR A 10 0.64 -2.34 -7.84
CA TYR A 10 1.76 -1.53 -7.44
C TYR A 10 2.48 -2.14 -6.23
N LYS A 11 3.80 -2.27 -6.31
CA LYS A 11 4.64 -2.85 -5.26
C LYS A 11 5.29 -1.76 -4.43
N GLY A 12 4.84 -1.58 -3.19
CA GLY A 12 5.35 -0.58 -2.24
C GLY A 12 6.16 -1.20 -1.10
N ILE A 13 7.10 -0.43 -0.51
CA ILE A 13 7.77 -0.81 0.74
C ILE A 13 7.01 -0.20 1.90
N VAL A 14 6.63 -1.04 2.86
CA VAL A 14 5.97 -0.67 4.10
C VAL A 14 6.75 -1.27 5.26
N CYS A 15 7.31 -0.43 6.15
CA CYS A 15 8.09 -0.88 7.32
C CYS A 15 9.17 -1.94 6.97
N GLY A 16 9.85 -1.79 5.84
CA GLY A 16 10.89 -2.73 5.38
C GLY A 16 10.36 -4.04 4.79
N LYS A 17 9.04 -4.20 4.61
CA LYS A 17 8.41 -5.34 3.94
C LYS A 17 7.78 -4.89 2.62
N TRP A 18 7.82 -5.76 1.62
CA TRP A 18 7.15 -5.52 0.36
C TRP A 18 5.66 -5.84 0.47
N MET A 19 4.81 -4.91 0.04
CA MET A 19 3.35 -5.05 -0.02
C MET A 19 2.84 -4.71 -1.42
N LEU A 20 1.71 -5.32 -1.79
CA LEU A 20 1.01 -5.05 -3.05
C LEU A 20 -0.23 -4.19 -2.79
N PHE A 21 -0.44 -3.22 -3.68
CA PHE A 21 -1.57 -2.28 -3.73
C PHE A 21 -2.19 -2.37 -5.14
N ALA A 22 -3.49 -2.12 -5.37
CA ALA A 22 -3.97 -2.13 -6.76
C ALA A 22 -3.35 -0.99 -7.55
N THR A 23 -3.17 0.18 -6.93
CA THR A 23 -2.65 1.38 -7.59
C THR A 23 -1.53 2.04 -6.80
N ASP A 24 -0.76 2.90 -7.46
CA ASP A 24 0.25 3.74 -6.82
C ASP A 24 -0.39 4.76 -5.87
N ALA A 25 -1.56 5.30 -6.22
CA ALA A 25 -2.30 6.24 -5.39
C ALA A 25 -2.64 5.65 -4.00
N GLU A 26 -3.12 4.40 -3.97
CA GLU A 26 -3.42 3.72 -2.69
C GLU A 26 -2.17 3.47 -1.85
N TYR A 27 -1.03 3.16 -2.47
CA TYR A 27 0.24 3.07 -1.74
C TYR A 27 0.60 4.41 -1.10
N HIS A 28 0.48 5.51 -1.85
CA HIS A 28 0.78 6.85 -1.34
C HIS A 28 -0.20 7.33 -0.27
N GLU A 29 -1.48 6.96 -0.36
CA GLU A 29 -2.46 7.18 0.71
C GLU A 29 -2.07 6.41 1.97
N TYR A 30 -1.79 5.11 1.83
CA TYR A 30 -1.40 4.26 2.94
C TYR A 30 -0.13 4.74 3.67
N VAL A 31 0.91 5.15 2.92
CA VAL A 31 2.13 5.71 3.52
C VAL A 31 1.85 7.01 4.26
N ARG A 32 1.03 7.90 3.71
CA ARG A 32 0.63 9.16 4.37
C ARG A 32 -0.13 8.90 5.67
N GLU A 33 -1.11 8.02 5.66
CA GLU A 33 -1.86 7.64 6.88
C GLU A 33 -0.94 7.03 7.96
N MET A 34 0.08 6.27 7.56
CA MET A 34 1.08 5.69 8.47
C MET A 34 2.06 6.71 9.04
N GLU A 35 2.40 7.78 8.30
CA GLU A 35 3.23 8.88 8.82
C GLU A 35 2.47 9.80 9.77
N GLU A 36 1.15 9.87 9.65
CA GLU A 36 0.27 10.65 10.53
C GLU A 36 -0.09 9.96 11.86
N THR A 37 0.35 8.70 12.08
CA THR A 37 0.06 7.88 13.27
C THR A 37 1.30 7.60 14.11
#